data_AF-A0A397S6E0-F1
#
_entry.id   AF-A0A397S6E0-F1
#
_cell.length_a   1.000
_cell.length_b   1.000
_cell.length_c   1.000
_cell.angle_alpha   90.00
_cell.angle_beta   90.00
_cell.angle_gamma   90.00
#
_symmetry.space_group_name_H-M   'P 1'
#
loop_
_entity.id
_entity.type
_entity.pdbx_description
1 polymer ?
#
loop_
_entity_poly.entity_id
_entity_poly.type
_entity_poly.pdbx_seq_one_letter_code
_entity_poly.pdbx_strand_id
1 'polypeptide(L)'
;MLQKLYLPVLTVLNNFENLFKSKKDYDVIIQAGENNQKEIYAHSVVLCCQSNYFDTAFSNNLAKKENGKYMFNKPNIPPHILENIIRYLYCGKLDLNTKNGPDVLKLLVATEEFGLNNLSEYIQKFLIENQKEFLRNDPIGILETVIQHETFTTLKNYCLETI
;
A
#
# COMPACT_ATOMS: atom_id res chain seq x y z
N MET A 1 -22.14 -5.18 36.97
CA MET A 1 -20.90 -4.92 36.22
C MET A 1 -20.95 -5.74 34.94
N LEU A 2 -20.98 -5.11 33.77
CA LEU A 2 -20.89 -5.82 32.49
C LEU A 2 -19.43 -6.21 32.26
N GLN A 3 -19.14 -7.50 32.34
CA GLN A 3 -17.82 -8.06 32.01
C GLN A 3 -17.69 -8.05 30.47
N LYS A 4 -17.01 -7.04 29.90
CA LYS A 4 -16.74 -7.01 28.46
C LYS A 4 -15.59 -7.98 28.16
N LEU A 5 -15.88 -9.05 27.43
CA LEU A 5 -14.87 -9.92 26.84
C LEU A 5 -14.33 -9.26 25.56
N TYR A 6 -13.04 -8.96 25.53
CA TYR A 6 -12.35 -8.50 24.33
C TYR A 6 -11.69 -9.70 23.66
N LEU A 7 -12.06 -9.98 22.41
CA LEU A 7 -11.28 -10.91 21.59
C LEU A 7 -9.87 -10.34 21.39
N PRO A 8 -8.81 -11.18 21.32
CA PRO A 8 -7.48 -10.71 20.99
C PRO A 8 -7.51 -9.93 19.67
N VAL A 9 -6.96 -8.71 19.65
CA VAL A 9 -6.90 -7.85 18.44
C VAL A 9 -6.32 -8.62 17.25
N LEU A 10 -5.35 -9.50 17.50
CA LEU A 10 -4.74 -10.36 16.51
C LEU A 10 -5.74 -11.30 15.80
N THR A 11 -6.74 -11.82 16.52
CA THR A 11 -7.78 -12.68 15.95
C THR A 11 -8.64 -11.90 14.95
N VAL A 12 -9.01 -10.67 15.28
CA VAL A 12 -9.80 -9.80 14.38
C VAL A 12 -9.03 -9.48 13.11
N LEU A 13 -7.75 -9.08 13.23
CA LEU A 13 -6.90 -8.78 12.06
C LEU A 13 -6.70 -10.01 11.16
N ASN A 14 -6.55 -11.21 11.73
CA ASN A 14 -6.46 -12.45 10.96
C ASN A 14 -7.78 -12.76 10.22
N ASN A 15 -8.94 -12.46 10.80
CA ASN A 15 -10.22 -12.63 10.13
C ASN A 15 -10.35 -11.73 8.89
N PHE A 16 -9.91 -10.48 8.98
CA PHE A 16 -9.87 -9.58 7.82
C PHE A 16 -8.84 -10.02 6.77
N GLU A 17 -7.67 -10.51 7.18
CA GLU A 17 -6.71 -11.08 6.24
C GLU A 17 -7.29 -12.31 5.52
N ASN A 18 -8.03 -13.16 6.24
CA ASN A 18 -8.73 -14.30 5.65
C ASN A 18 -9.84 -13.86 4.70
N LEU A 19 -10.58 -12.79 5.03
CA LEU A 19 -11.57 -12.20 4.13
C LEU A 19 -10.92 -11.77 2.81
N PHE A 20 -9.80 -11.05 2.88
CA PHE A 20 -9.01 -10.67 1.69
C PHE A 20 -8.59 -11.89 0.86
N LYS A 21 -7.99 -12.91 1.49
CA LYS A 21 -7.52 -14.13 0.79
C LYS A 21 -8.67 -14.94 0.17
N SER A 22 -9.80 -15.03 0.87
CA SER A 22 -10.95 -15.82 0.42
C SER A 22 -11.67 -15.18 -0.77
N LYS A 23 -11.54 -13.86 -0.94
CA LYS A 23 -12.26 -13.07 -1.97
C LYS A 23 -13.78 -13.23 -1.87
N LYS A 24 -14.31 -13.65 -0.72
CA LYS A 24 -15.74 -13.88 -0.56
C LYS A 24 -16.48 -12.55 -0.57
N ASP A 25 -17.53 -12.43 -1.39
CA ASP A 25 -18.39 -11.23 -1.46
C ASP A 25 -17.65 -9.94 -1.90
N TYR A 26 -16.57 -10.08 -2.67
CA TYR A 26 -15.85 -8.93 -3.22
C TYR A 26 -16.75 -8.07 -4.13
N ASP A 27 -16.55 -6.76 -4.04
CA ASP A 27 -17.23 -5.75 -4.86
C ASP A 27 -16.26 -4.77 -5.52
N VAL A 28 -14.96 -4.98 -5.37
CA VAL A 28 -13.88 -4.20 -6.02
C VAL A 28 -12.96 -5.15 -6.79
N ILE A 29 -12.62 -4.78 -8.02
CA ILE A 29 -11.59 -5.41 -8.86
C ILE A 29 -10.56 -4.34 -9.22
N ILE A 30 -9.29 -4.61 -8.92
CA ILE A 30 -8.17 -3.74 -9.25
C ILE A 30 -7.25 -4.49 -10.21
N GLN A 31 -7.14 -4.01 -11.45
CA GLN A 31 -6.16 -4.49 -12.41
C GLN A 31 -4.82 -3.81 -12.15
N ALA A 32 -3.79 -4.60 -11.85
CA ALA A 32 -2.45 -4.13 -11.51
C ALA A 32 -1.43 -4.54 -12.56
N GLY A 33 -0.48 -3.65 -12.85
CA GLY A 33 0.64 -3.89 -13.76
C GLY A 33 0.30 -3.64 -15.23
N GLU A 34 1.31 -3.25 -16.01
CA GLU A 34 1.16 -2.95 -17.44
C GLU A 34 1.23 -4.23 -18.29
N ASN A 35 2.35 -4.97 -18.20
CA ASN A 35 2.61 -6.14 -19.04
C ASN A 35 2.20 -7.49 -18.41
N ASN A 36 2.19 -7.58 -17.08
CA ASN A 36 1.84 -8.78 -16.33
C ASN A 36 0.59 -8.52 -15.49
N GLN A 37 -0.51 -8.17 -16.16
CA GLN A 37 -1.75 -7.79 -15.51
C GLN A 37 -2.28 -8.90 -14.59
N LYS A 38 -2.60 -8.52 -13.35
CA LYS A 38 -3.32 -9.38 -12.41
C LYS A 38 -4.48 -8.64 -11.78
N GLU A 39 -5.56 -9.37 -11.55
CA GLU A 39 -6.72 -8.88 -10.83
C GLU A 39 -6.56 -9.12 -9.32
N ILE A 40 -6.73 -8.06 -8.56
CA ILE A 40 -6.81 -8.07 -7.10
C ILE A 40 -8.27 -7.80 -6.73
N TYR A 41 -8.83 -8.66 -5.89
CA TYR A 41 -10.22 -8.59 -5.47
C TYR A 41 -10.30 -8.05 -4.04
N ALA A 42 -11.19 -7.09 -3.79
CA ALA A 42 -11.30 -6.42 -2.50
C ALA A 42 -12.75 -5.99 -2.18
N HIS A 43 -12.92 -5.38 -1.01
CA HIS A 43 -14.19 -4.94 -0.44
C HIS A 43 -14.14 -3.43 -0.24
N SER A 44 -15.04 -2.71 -0.90
CA SER A 44 -15.11 -1.24 -0.88
C SER A 44 -15.22 -0.73 0.56
N VAL A 45 -16.10 -1.33 1.37
CA VAL A 45 -16.32 -0.96 2.77
C VAL A 45 -15.05 -1.04 3.62
N VAL A 46 -14.22 -2.07 3.40
CA VAL A 46 -12.95 -2.20 4.13
C VAL A 46 -11.98 -1.12 3.69
N LEU A 47 -11.86 -0.88 2.39
CA LEU A 47 -10.94 0.11 1.83
C LEU A 47 -11.34 1.55 2.23
N CYS A 48 -12.63 1.90 2.20
CA CYS A 48 -13.16 3.19 2.66
C CYS A 48 -12.77 3.49 4.11
N CYS A 49 -12.90 2.50 5.00
CA CYS A 49 -12.56 2.68 6.42
C CYS A 49 -11.07 2.95 6.66
N GLN A 50 -10.20 2.63 5.70
CA GLN A 50 -8.75 2.61 5.88
C GLN A 50 -8.04 3.72 5.10
N SER A 51 -8.70 4.29 4.09
CA SER A 51 -8.12 5.34 3.25
C SER A 51 -9.18 6.27 2.68
N ASN A 52 -8.98 7.56 2.90
CA ASN A 52 -9.81 8.63 2.33
C ASN A 52 -9.75 8.65 0.79
N TYR A 53 -8.65 8.17 0.20
CA TYR A 53 -8.55 8.02 -1.26
C TYR A 53 -9.65 7.07 -1.75
N PHE A 54 -9.77 5.90 -1.13
CA PHE A 54 -10.79 4.93 -1.50
C PHE A 54 -12.19 5.42 -1.17
N ASP A 55 -12.39 6.02 0.00
CA ASP A 55 -13.68 6.59 0.39
C ASP A 55 -14.19 7.63 -0.64
N THR A 56 -13.30 8.52 -1.06
CA THR A 56 -13.56 9.51 -2.12
C THR A 56 -13.80 8.84 -3.46
N ALA A 57 -12.95 7.87 -3.84
CA ALA A 57 -13.03 7.20 -5.13
C ALA A 57 -14.36 6.45 -5.34
N PHE A 58 -14.88 5.84 -4.27
CA PHE A 58 -16.14 5.09 -4.30
C PHE A 58 -17.38 5.97 -4.18
N SER A 59 -17.32 7.04 -3.36
CA SER A 59 -18.43 7.97 -3.14
C SER A 59 -18.68 8.92 -4.32
N ASN A 60 -17.62 9.39 -4.98
CA ASN A 60 -17.71 10.39 -6.06
C ASN A 60 -17.87 9.78 -7.46
N ASN A 61 -18.17 8.47 -7.57
CA ASN A 61 -18.21 7.74 -8.85
C ASN A 61 -16.93 7.90 -9.69
N LEU A 62 -15.78 8.16 -9.06
CA LEU A 62 -14.49 8.20 -9.76
C LEU A 62 -14.07 6.81 -10.24
N ALA A 63 -14.45 5.79 -9.47
CA ALA A 63 -14.32 4.39 -9.87
C ALA A 63 -15.43 4.02 -10.86
N LYS A 64 -15.04 3.44 -12.00
CA LYS A 64 -16.00 2.85 -12.95
C LYS A 64 -16.73 1.71 -12.27
N LYS A 65 -18.05 1.62 -12.44
CA LYS A 65 -18.85 0.52 -11.92
C LYS A 65 -19.35 -0.36 -13.06
N GLU A 66 -19.00 -1.64 -13.05
CA GLU A 66 -19.42 -2.63 -14.04
C GLU A 66 -20.07 -3.81 -13.32
N ASN A 67 -21.27 -4.21 -13.74
CA ASN A 67 -22.02 -5.33 -13.13
C ASN A 67 -22.12 -5.23 -11.60
N GLY A 68 -22.28 -4.01 -11.08
CA GLY A 68 -22.37 -3.74 -9.65
C GLY A 68 -21.04 -3.69 -8.90
N LYS A 69 -19.90 -3.90 -9.57
CA LYS A 69 -18.56 -3.91 -8.96
C LYS A 69 -17.74 -2.69 -9.38
N TYR A 70 -16.92 -2.19 -8.47
CA TYR A 70 -15.98 -1.11 -8.76
C TYR A 70 -14.75 -1.65 -9.47
N MET A 71 -14.34 -0.95 -10.53
CA MET A 71 -13.20 -1.30 -11.38
C MET A 71 -12.13 -0.22 -11.28
N PHE A 72 -10.90 -0.63 -10.96
CA PHE A 72 -9.72 0.22 -11.00
C PHE A 72 -8.69 -0.37 -11.94
N ASN A 73 -7.95 0.51 -12.60
CA ASN A 73 -6.77 0.15 -13.37
C ASN A 73 -5.55 0.91 -12.81
N LYS A 74 -4.52 0.16 -12.44
CA LYS A 74 -3.26 0.62 -11.84
C LYS A 74 -2.07 -0.01 -12.58
N PRO A 75 -1.87 0.33 -13.87
CA PRO A 75 -0.84 -0.30 -14.70
C PRO A 75 0.58 0.05 -14.22
N ASN A 76 0.74 1.19 -13.54
CA ASN A 76 1.98 1.71 -12.99
C ASN A 76 2.47 0.95 -11.74
N ILE A 77 1.62 0.14 -11.09
CA ILE A 77 1.99 -0.58 -9.86
C ILE A 77 2.14 -2.07 -10.15
N PRO A 78 3.30 -2.69 -9.84
CA PRO A 78 3.46 -4.13 -9.94
C PRO A 78 2.43 -4.89 -9.09
N PRO A 79 1.84 -6.00 -9.58
CA PRO A 79 0.79 -6.70 -8.87
C PRO A 79 1.10 -7.09 -7.43
N HIS A 80 2.31 -7.58 -7.15
CA HIS A 80 2.67 -8.02 -5.80
C HIS A 80 2.82 -6.84 -4.82
N ILE A 81 3.24 -5.68 -5.31
CA ILE A 81 3.30 -4.44 -4.52
C ILE A 81 1.88 -3.98 -4.19
N LEU A 82 0.98 -3.95 -5.17
CA LEU A 82 -0.39 -3.55 -4.93
C LEU A 82 -1.13 -4.52 -4.02
N GLU A 83 -0.93 -5.82 -4.19
CA GLU A 83 -1.50 -6.86 -3.31
C GLU A 83 -1.02 -6.68 -1.86
N ASN A 84 0.25 -6.33 -1.65
CA ASN A 84 0.79 -6.01 -0.33
C ASN A 84 0.13 -4.78 0.31
N ILE A 85 -0.10 -3.71 -0.46
CA ILE A 85 -0.79 -2.50 0.04
C ILE A 85 -2.24 -2.83 0.40
N ILE A 86 -2.96 -3.50 -0.48
CA ILE A 86 -4.35 -3.85 -0.21
C ILE A 86 -4.43 -4.76 1.01
N ARG A 87 -3.58 -5.78 1.13
CA ARG A 87 -3.52 -6.64 2.33
C ARG A 87 -3.21 -5.86 3.61
N TYR A 88 -2.31 -4.88 3.55
CA TYR A 88 -2.03 -3.98 4.68
C TYR A 88 -3.29 -3.26 5.14
N LEU A 89 -4.14 -2.76 4.23
CA LEU A 89 -5.40 -2.11 4.61
C LEU A 89 -6.37 -3.04 5.33
N TYR A 90 -6.31 -4.36 5.10
CA TYR A 90 -7.19 -5.30 5.83
C TYR A 90 -6.69 -5.60 7.23
N CYS A 91 -5.39 -5.74 7.43
CA CYS A 91 -4.86 -6.39 8.63
C CYS A 91 -3.63 -5.72 9.24
N GLY A 92 -3.18 -4.59 8.70
CA GLY A 92 -1.98 -3.87 9.13
C GLY A 92 -0.67 -4.60 8.87
N LYS A 93 -0.69 -5.79 8.24
CA LYS A 93 0.52 -6.55 7.94
C LYS A 93 1.10 -6.08 6.61
N LEU A 94 2.36 -5.68 6.66
CA LEU A 94 3.17 -5.33 5.50
C LEU A 94 4.30 -6.34 5.35
N ASP A 95 4.50 -6.85 4.14
CA ASP A 95 5.69 -7.65 3.84
C ASP A 95 6.76 -6.74 3.24
N LEU A 96 7.81 -6.48 4.03
CA LEU A 96 8.97 -5.70 3.65
C LEU A 96 10.20 -6.59 3.44
N ASN A 97 10.01 -7.83 2.96
CA ASN A 97 11.07 -8.82 2.79
C ASN A 97 12.41 -8.16 2.43
N THR A 98 13.32 -8.16 3.42
CA THR A 98 14.37 -7.15 3.66
C THR A 98 15.53 -7.19 2.65
N LYS A 99 15.35 -7.81 1.49
CA LYS A 99 16.40 -8.02 0.49
C LYS A 99 16.16 -7.27 -0.83
N ASN A 100 14.99 -6.66 -1.03
CA ASN A 100 14.68 -5.99 -2.30
C ASN A 100 14.35 -4.51 -2.08
N GLY A 101 15.41 -3.69 -1.90
CA GLY A 101 15.31 -2.24 -1.83
C GLY A 101 14.49 -1.59 -2.96
N PRO A 102 14.68 -1.97 -4.24
CA PRO A 102 13.85 -1.48 -5.35
C PRO A 102 12.35 -1.71 -5.16
N ASP A 103 11.94 -2.88 -4.68
CA ASP A 103 10.52 -3.17 -4.42
C ASP A 103 9.97 -2.37 -3.24
N VAL A 104 10.79 -2.16 -2.20
CA VAL A 104 10.42 -1.30 -1.06
C VAL A 104 10.27 0.16 -1.50
N LEU A 105 11.12 0.65 -2.41
CA LEU A 105 10.98 1.99 -2.99
C LEU A 105 9.70 2.11 -3.84
N LYS A 106 9.38 1.10 -4.67
CA LYS A 106 8.10 1.08 -5.43
C LYS A 106 6.88 1.03 -4.51
N LEU A 107 6.98 0.28 -3.40
CA LEU A 107 5.95 0.25 -2.36
C LEU A 107 5.75 1.65 -1.74
N LEU A 108 6.84 2.35 -1.42
CA LEU A 108 6.80 3.74 -0.92
C LEU A 108 6.08 4.66 -1.91
N VAL A 109 6.47 4.66 -3.18
CA VAL A 109 5.82 5.45 -4.25
C VAL A 109 4.31 5.19 -4.30
N ALA A 110 3.92 3.91 -4.27
CA ALA A 110 2.51 3.54 -4.30
C ALA A 110 1.72 3.97 -3.05
N THR A 111 2.37 4.19 -1.89
CA THR A 111 1.66 4.69 -0.69
C THR A 111 1.11 6.10 -0.87
N GLU A 112 1.79 6.96 -1.63
CA GLU A 112 1.33 8.33 -1.89
C GLU A 112 0.06 8.32 -2.75
N GLU A 113 0.01 7.44 -3.76
CA GLU A 113 -1.14 7.28 -4.65
C GLU A 113 -2.44 6.92 -3.89
N PHE A 114 -2.32 6.20 -2.78
CA PHE A 114 -3.46 5.82 -1.92
C PHE A 114 -3.60 6.69 -0.66
N GLY A 115 -2.82 7.77 -0.54
CA GLY A 115 -2.86 8.69 0.60
C GLY A 115 -2.48 8.05 1.95
N LEU A 116 -1.58 7.06 1.95
CA LEU A 116 -1.20 6.28 3.13
C LEU A 116 0.01 6.89 3.86
N ASN A 117 -0.12 8.15 4.32
CA ASN A 117 0.99 8.94 4.84
C ASN A 117 1.74 8.29 6.02
N ASN A 118 1.01 7.65 6.95
CA ASN A 118 1.63 6.95 8.09
C ASN A 118 2.48 5.76 7.63
N LEU A 119 2.02 5.04 6.59
CA LEU A 119 2.75 3.93 6.00
C LEU A 119 3.98 4.43 5.23
N SER A 120 3.83 5.52 4.47
CA SER A 120 4.93 6.19 3.77
C SER A 120 6.07 6.53 4.72
N GLU A 121 5.77 7.23 5.82
CA GLU A 121 6.78 7.64 6.81
C GLU A 121 7.47 6.44 7.48
N TYR A 122 6.74 5.35 7.75
CA TYR A 122 7.33 4.12 8.25
C TYR A 122 8.29 3.49 7.24
N ILE A 123 7.90 3.41 5.96
CA ILE A 123 8.74 2.82 4.91
C ILE A 123 10.01 3.66 4.67
N GLN A 124 9.91 5.00 4.70
CA GLN A 124 11.08 5.88 4.58
C GLN A 124 12.13 5.59 5.65
N LYS A 125 11.71 5.49 6.92
CA LYS A 125 12.59 5.10 8.04
C LYS A 125 13.18 3.71 7.84
N PHE A 126 12.34 2.75 7.44
CA PHE A 126 12.79 1.38 7.19
C PHE A 126 13.89 1.32 6.11
N LEU A 127 13.76 2.06 5.01
CA LEU A 127 14.76 2.15 3.95
C LEU A 127 16.11 2.66 4.50
N ILE A 128 16.08 3.74 5.27
CA ILE A 128 17.28 4.35 5.88
C ILE A 128 17.95 3.40 6.87
N GLU A 129 17.18 2.71 7.69
CA GLU A 129 17.71 1.84 8.74
C GLU A 129 18.22 0.50 8.20
N ASN A 130 17.51 -0.09 7.23
CA ASN A 130 17.68 -1.49 6.84
C ASN A 130 18.14 -1.70 5.39
N GLN A 131 18.07 -0.68 4.52
CA GLN A 131 18.41 -0.78 3.09
C GLN A 131 19.57 0.15 2.69
N LYS A 132 20.49 0.45 3.62
CA LYS A 132 21.61 1.38 3.40
C LYS A 132 22.47 1.05 2.17
N GLU A 133 22.72 -0.24 1.91
CA GLU A 133 23.50 -0.67 0.74
C GLU A 133 22.77 -0.32 -0.56
N PHE A 134 21.47 -0.63 -0.65
CA PHE A 134 20.63 -0.21 -1.76
C PHE A 134 20.63 1.31 -1.94
N LEU A 135 20.50 2.08 -0.85
CA LEU A 135 20.52 3.54 -0.90
C LEU A 135 21.86 4.11 -1.39
N ARG A 136 22.98 3.42 -1.12
CA ARG A 136 24.33 3.82 -1.54
C ARG A 136 24.68 3.39 -2.96
N ASN A 137 24.01 2.37 -3.48
CA ASN A 137 24.30 1.86 -4.82
C ASN A 137 23.87 2.84 -5.92
N ASP A 138 22.80 3.60 -5.71
CA ASP A 138 22.32 4.62 -6.64
C ASP A 138 21.66 5.81 -5.91
N PRO A 139 22.45 6.66 -5.22
CA PRO A 139 21.90 7.77 -4.44
C PRO A 139 21.23 8.83 -5.33
N ILE A 140 21.69 8.99 -6.58
CA ILE A 140 21.14 9.98 -7.52
C ILE A 140 19.79 9.51 -8.05
N GLY A 141 19.66 8.28 -8.54
CA GLY A 141 18.37 7.77 -9.04
C GLY A 141 17.30 7.68 -7.95
N ILE A 142 17.71 7.40 -6.71
CA ILE A 142 16.80 7.44 -5.55
C ILE A 142 16.37 8.87 -5.25
N LEU A 143 17.30 9.84 -5.25
CA LEU A 143 16.98 11.24 -5.04
C LEU A 143 16.04 11.77 -6.14
N GLU A 144 16.29 11.42 -7.41
CA GLU A 144 15.42 11.78 -8.54
C GLU A 144 14.00 11.27 -8.34
N THR A 145 13.84 10.02 -7.88
CA THR A 145 12.53 9.44 -7.53
C THR A 145 11.88 10.23 -6.40
N VAL A 146 12.60 10.42 -5.29
CA VAL A 146 12.08 11.02 -4.07
C VAL A 146 11.69 12.49 -4.25
N ILE A 147 12.40 13.25 -5.10
CA ILE A 147 12.08 14.66 -5.36
C ILE A 147 10.72 14.83 -6.06
N GLN A 148 10.24 13.82 -6.80
CA GLN A 148 8.91 13.88 -7.43
C GLN A 148 7.76 13.73 -6.42
N HIS A 149 8.07 13.39 -5.16
CA HIS A 149 7.09 13.07 -4.12
C HIS A 149 7.31 14.00 -2.92
N GLU A 150 6.50 15.06 -2.83
CA GLU A 150 6.64 16.09 -1.78
C GLU A 150 6.58 15.51 -0.36
N THR A 151 5.85 14.39 -0.19
CA THR A 151 5.67 13.75 1.11
C THR A 151 6.91 12.97 1.59
N PHE A 152 7.89 12.70 0.73
CA PHE A 152 9.05 11.84 1.04
C PHE A 152 10.23 12.60 1.69
N THR A 153 9.91 13.53 2.59
CA THR A 153 10.87 14.45 3.21
C THR A 153 11.98 13.74 3.99
N THR A 154 11.65 12.67 4.72
CA THR A 154 12.60 11.91 5.54
C THR A 154 13.68 11.26 4.67
N LEU A 155 13.28 10.56 3.60
CA LEU A 155 14.22 9.93 2.68
C LEU A 155 14.99 10.96 1.85
N LYS A 156 14.34 12.07 1.47
CA LYS A 156 14.98 13.19 0.74
C LYS A 156 16.14 13.77 1.53
N ASN A 157 15.92 14.10 2.80
CA ASN A 157 16.95 14.68 3.66
C ASN A 157 18.13 13.73 3.83
N TYR A 158 17.86 12.44 4.04
CA TYR A 158 18.91 11.42 4.12
C TYR A 158 19.76 11.35 2.84
N CYS A 159 19.13 11.33 1.66
CA CYS A 159 19.86 11.35 0.39
C CYS A 159 20.72 12.61 0.25
N LEU A 160 20.21 13.79 0.61
CA LEU A 160 20.97 15.05 0.54
C LEU A 160 22.16 15.11 1.50
N GLU A 161 22.08 14.47 2.67
CA GLU A 161 23.20 14.37 3.63
C GLU A 161 24.27 13.36 3.19
N THR A 162 23.94 12.46 2.25
CA THR A 162 24.82 11.37 1.81
C THR A 162 25.58 11.70 0.51
N ILE A 163 25.18 12.76 -0.20
CA ILE A 163 25.81 13.29 -1.43
C ILE A 163 26.81 14.39 -1.07
#